data_AF-A0A833E9I7-F1
#
_entry.id   AF-A0A833E9I7-F1
#
_cell.length_a   1.000
_cell.length_b   1.000
_cell.length_c   1.000
_cell.angle_alpha   90.00
_cell.angle_beta   90.00
_cell.angle_gamma   90.00
#
_symmetry.space_group_name_H-M   'P 1'
#
loop_
_entity.id
_entity.type
_entity.pdbx_description
1 polymer ?
#
loop_
_entity_poly.entity_id
_entity_poly.type
_entity_poly.pdbx_seq_one_letter_code
_entity_poly.pdbx_strand_id
1 'polypeptide(L)'
;MSSKEEIERMVNQWLRFVEELMRNEGLPIVPDEKTGDPIWVDVRDMRFKYLIPVKRIKKFFDGLREGKVYATKCPVKGIYYFPPQADCPACMDENVEWVEIKGEGELITFTKIFIKPFSFMHYPDYIVAIARMDEGFNILCWLSTDNPEEVKPGMRVKLVVKRREPEGFFSYYLEPSTPS
;
A
#
# COMPACT_ATOMS: atom_id res chain seq x y z
N MET A 1 -25.22 -4.75 -0.85
CA MET A 1 -24.12 -5.66 -1.24
C MET A 1 -22.87 -4.82 -1.32
N SER A 2 -21.72 -5.32 -0.87
CA SER A 2 -20.46 -4.61 -1.04
C SER A 2 -20.11 -4.57 -2.53
N SER A 3 -19.53 -3.47 -3.02
CA SER A 3 -19.08 -3.36 -4.43
C SER A 3 -18.15 -4.51 -4.83
N LYS A 4 -17.43 -5.11 -3.87
CA LYS A 4 -16.60 -6.30 -4.11
C LYS A 4 -17.45 -7.52 -4.46
N GLU A 5 -18.54 -7.76 -3.73
CA GLU A 5 -19.45 -8.89 -3.95
C GLU A 5 -20.15 -8.78 -5.31
N GLU A 6 -20.45 -7.55 -5.74
CA GLU A 6 -21.03 -7.28 -7.07
C GLU A 6 -20.05 -7.63 -8.18
N ILE A 7 -18.80 -7.20 -8.07
CA ILE A 7 -17.74 -7.56 -9.02
C ILE A 7 -17.51 -9.07 -9.02
N GLU A 8 -17.42 -9.72 -7.86
CA GLU A 8 -17.27 -11.17 -7.77
C GLU A 8 -18.44 -11.91 -8.42
N ARG A 9 -19.68 -11.44 -8.23
CA ARG A 9 -20.84 -12.01 -8.91
C ARG A 9 -20.75 -11.85 -10.42
N MET A 10 -20.40 -10.65 -10.90
CA MET A 10 -20.26 -10.36 -12.32
C MET A 10 -19.19 -11.23 -12.97
N VAL A 11 -18.00 -11.33 -12.35
CA VAL A 11 -16.91 -12.21 -12.80
C VAL A 11 -17.36 -13.66 -12.83
N ASN A 12 -18.02 -14.15 -11.77
CA ASN A 12 -18.51 -15.53 -11.72
C ASN A 12 -19.59 -15.80 -12.77
N GLN A 13 -20.48 -14.84 -13.06
CA GLN A 13 -21.48 -14.97 -14.13
C GLN A 13 -20.82 -15.07 -15.49
N TRP A 14 -19.81 -14.23 -15.74
CA TRP A 14 -19.05 -14.23 -16.98
C TRP A 14 -18.26 -15.52 -17.16
N LEU A 15 -17.62 -16.03 -16.11
CA LEU A 15 -16.93 -17.32 -16.14
C LEU A 15 -17.89 -18.48 -16.47
N ARG A 16 -19.10 -18.49 -15.91
CA ARG A 16 -20.13 -19.49 -16.26
C ARG A 16 -20.54 -19.41 -17.72
N PHE A 17 -20.69 -18.21 -18.26
CA PHE A 17 -20.96 -18.00 -19.68
C PHE A 17 -19.85 -18.58 -20.55
N VAL A 18 -18.58 -18.32 -20.21
CA VAL A 18 -17.42 -18.89 -20.92
C VAL A 18 -17.43 -20.41 -20.84
N GLU A 19 -17.71 -21.00 -19.66
CA GLU A 19 -17.84 -22.45 -19.51
C GLU A 19 -18.98 -23.07 -20.36
N GLU A 20 -20.11 -22.39 -20.48
CA GLU A 20 -21.22 -22.82 -21.35
C GLU A 20 -20.85 -22.73 -22.82
N LEU A 21 -20.18 -21.65 -23.24
CA LEU A 21 -19.70 -21.49 -24.61
C LEU A 21 -18.70 -22.59 -24.98
N MET A 22 -17.77 -22.91 -24.08
CA MET A 22 -16.86 -24.04 -24.25
C MET A 22 -17.57 -25.38 -24.36
N ARG A 23 -18.64 -25.62 -23.59
CA ARG A 23 -19.44 -26.85 -23.68
C ARG A 23 -20.11 -27.00 -25.04
N ASN A 24 -20.52 -25.90 -25.66
CA ASN A 24 -21.25 -25.90 -26.92
C ASN A 24 -20.34 -25.87 -28.15
N GLU A 25 -19.31 -25.03 -28.15
CA GLU A 25 -18.42 -24.80 -29.31
C GLU A 25 -17.05 -25.46 -29.19
N GLY A 26 -16.69 -25.96 -28.00
CA GLY A 26 -15.40 -26.63 -27.75
C GLY A 26 -14.20 -25.70 -27.55
N LEU A 27 -14.39 -24.37 -27.65
CA LEU A 27 -13.32 -23.36 -27.55
C LEU A 27 -13.75 -22.18 -26.65
N PRO A 28 -12.84 -21.59 -25.84
CA PRO A 28 -13.14 -20.40 -25.02
C PRO A 28 -12.89 -19.11 -25.79
N ILE A 29 -13.55 -18.92 -26.94
CA ILE A 29 -13.38 -17.72 -27.78
C ILE A 29 -14.63 -16.84 -27.66
N VAL A 30 -14.45 -15.60 -27.21
CA VAL A 30 -15.54 -14.61 -27.09
C VAL A 30 -15.26 -13.40 -27.97
N PRO A 31 -16.28 -12.77 -28.58
CA PRO A 31 -16.07 -11.53 -29.33
C PRO A 31 -15.76 -10.36 -28.39
N ASP A 32 -14.78 -9.53 -28.72
CA ASP A 32 -14.50 -8.28 -28.04
C ASP A 32 -15.70 -7.31 -28.16
N GLU A 33 -16.08 -6.67 -27.06
CA GLU A 33 -17.28 -5.81 -27.01
C GLU A 33 -17.16 -4.57 -27.91
N LYS A 34 -15.94 -4.06 -28.16
CA LYS A 34 -15.71 -2.84 -28.92
C LYS A 34 -15.39 -3.09 -30.40
N THR A 35 -14.62 -4.12 -30.68
CA THR A 35 -14.04 -4.40 -32.00
C THR A 35 -14.68 -5.61 -32.69
N GLY A 36 -15.28 -6.52 -31.92
CA GLY A 36 -15.79 -7.80 -32.42
C GLY A 36 -14.69 -8.84 -32.69
N ASP A 37 -13.43 -8.52 -32.40
CA ASP A 37 -12.31 -9.44 -32.61
C ASP A 37 -12.41 -10.68 -31.69
N PRO A 38 -12.02 -11.87 -32.16
CA PRO A 38 -12.06 -13.07 -31.34
C PRO A 38 -10.99 -13.03 -30.23
N ILE A 39 -11.43 -13.06 -28.97
CA ILE A 39 -10.58 -13.09 -27.78
C ILE A 39 -10.55 -14.50 -27.21
N TRP A 40 -9.35 -15.04 -27.03
CA TRP A 40 -9.13 -16.25 -26.24
C TRP A 40 -9.25 -15.94 -24.75
N VAL A 41 -10.18 -16.60 -24.07
CA VAL A 41 -10.31 -16.54 -22.61
C VAL A 41 -9.50 -17.66 -21.98
N ASP A 42 -8.48 -17.31 -21.19
CA ASP A 42 -7.79 -18.31 -20.36
C ASP A 42 -8.72 -18.76 -19.24
N VAL A 43 -8.88 -20.07 -19.11
CA VAL A 43 -9.76 -20.72 -18.13
C VAL A 43 -9.07 -20.97 -16.78
N ARG A 44 -7.77 -20.64 -16.67
CA ARG A 44 -6.98 -20.85 -15.46
C ARG A 44 -6.88 -19.56 -14.65
N ASP A 45 -7.35 -19.62 -13.41
CA ASP A 45 -7.13 -18.57 -12.43
C ASP A 45 -5.68 -18.57 -11.92
N MET A 46 -4.95 -17.47 -12.16
CA MET A 46 -3.64 -17.25 -11.56
C MET A 46 -3.77 -16.49 -10.23
N ARG A 47 -3.67 -17.22 -9.11
CA ARG A 47 -3.61 -16.61 -7.76
C ARG A 47 -2.16 -16.48 -7.32
N PHE A 48 -1.64 -15.26 -7.31
CA PHE A 48 -0.25 -14.99 -6.94
C PHE A 48 -0.13 -14.46 -5.49
N LYS A 49 0.80 -15.03 -4.72
CA LYS A 49 1.24 -14.48 -3.42
C LYS A 49 2.75 -14.30 -3.44
N TYR A 50 3.22 -13.12 -3.06
CA TYR A 50 4.66 -12.82 -2.96
C TYR A 50 5.25 -13.41 -1.68
N LEU A 51 6.39 -14.09 -1.81
CA LEU A 51 7.24 -14.49 -0.69
C LEU A 51 8.50 -13.61 -0.74
N ILE A 52 8.54 -12.56 0.08
CA ILE A 52 9.63 -11.58 0.08
C ILE A 52 10.51 -11.82 1.31
N PRO A 53 11.80 -12.16 1.14
CA PRO A 53 12.71 -12.33 2.27
C PRO A 53 13.01 -10.98 2.92
N VAL A 54 12.72 -10.87 4.22
CA VAL A 54 12.91 -9.63 4.99
C VAL A 54 14.16 -9.63 5.87
N LYS A 55 15.06 -10.62 5.71
CA LYS A 55 16.23 -10.83 6.61
C LYS A 55 17.06 -9.55 6.81
N ARG A 56 17.39 -8.85 5.73
CA ARG A 56 18.30 -7.68 5.77
C ARG A 56 17.64 -6.41 6.34
N ILE A 57 16.31 -6.37 6.38
CA ILE A 57 15.53 -5.26 6.91
C ILE A 57 14.67 -5.68 8.11
N LYS A 58 14.99 -6.80 8.76
CA LYS A 58 14.19 -7.40 9.84
C LYS A 58 13.94 -6.42 11.00
N LYS A 59 14.93 -5.58 11.32
CA LYS A 59 14.84 -4.57 12.37
C LYS A 59 13.69 -3.57 12.16
N PHE A 60 13.34 -3.25 10.92
CA PHE A 60 12.16 -2.43 10.62
C PHE A 60 10.88 -3.08 11.13
N PHE A 61 10.66 -4.36 10.76
CA PHE A 61 9.46 -5.09 11.15
C PHE A 61 9.42 -5.42 12.64
N ASP A 62 10.59 -5.70 13.25
CA ASP A 62 10.70 -5.86 14.71
C ASP A 62 10.30 -4.56 15.42
N GLY A 63 10.81 -3.42 14.95
CA GLY A 63 10.43 -2.10 15.44
C GLY A 63 8.92 -1.85 15.33
N LEU A 64 8.29 -2.20 14.21
CA LEU A 64 6.83 -2.08 14.09
C LEU A 64 6.09 -2.90 15.16
N ARG A 65 6.59 -4.08 15.56
CA ARG A 65 5.96 -4.83 16.68
C ARG A 65 6.13 -4.14 18.03
N GLU A 66 7.20 -3.35 18.18
CA GLU A 66 7.51 -2.57 19.39
C GLU A 66 6.89 -1.16 19.38
N GLY A 67 6.09 -0.83 18.36
CA GLY A 67 5.48 0.50 18.23
C GLY A 67 6.44 1.59 17.72
N LYS A 68 7.58 1.18 17.15
CA LYS A 68 8.65 2.06 16.66
C LYS A 68 8.76 1.99 15.14
N VAL A 69 9.14 3.10 14.53
CA VAL A 69 9.43 3.14 13.09
C VAL A 69 10.90 3.49 12.89
N TYR A 70 11.56 2.72 12.04
CA TYR A 70 12.97 2.91 11.72
C TYR A 70 13.17 3.37 10.28
N ALA A 71 14.19 4.19 10.08
CA ALA A 71 14.83 4.49 8.80
C ALA A 71 16.27 3.96 8.80
N THR A 72 16.93 4.00 7.65
CA THR A 72 18.37 3.76 7.53
C THR A 72 19.08 5.01 7.04
N LYS A 73 20.24 5.33 7.60
CA LYS A 73 21.08 6.45 7.17
C LYS A 73 22.41 5.93 6.65
N CYS A 74 22.85 6.41 5.50
CA CYS A 74 24.19 6.14 5.01
C CYS A 74 25.20 7.03 5.77
N PRO A 75 26.20 6.47 6.47
CA PRO A 75 27.20 7.27 7.18
C PRO A 75 28.13 8.03 6.22
N VAL A 76 28.35 7.49 5.01
CA VAL A 76 29.22 8.11 3.99
C VAL A 76 28.54 9.28 3.30
N LYS A 77 27.25 9.16 2.97
CA LYS A 77 26.48 10.18 2.23
C LYS A 77 25.66 11.09 3.13
N GLY A 78 25.41 10.70 4.38
CA GLY A 78 24.51 11.39 5.30
C GLY A 78 23.03 11.31 4.93
N ILE A 79 22.67 10.51 3.91
CA ILE A 79 21.31 10.42 3.35
C ILE A 79 20.48 9.40 4.13
N TYR A 80 19.24 9.78 4.46
CA TYR A 80 18.23 8.89 5.03
C TYR A 80 17.45 8.17 3.93
N TYR A 81 17.10 6.92 4.17
CA TYR A 81 16.26 6.10 3.32
C TYR A 81 15.05 5.59 4.09
N PHE A 82 13.88 5.86 3.51
CA PHE A 82 12.60 5.34 3.97
C PHE A 82 11.73 4.96 2.74
N PRO A 83 11.26 3.70 2.63
CA PRO A 83 11.50 2.57 3.53
C PRO A 83 13.00 2.23 3.69
N PRO A 84 13.40 1.64 4.84
CA PRO A 84 14.79 1.25 5.09
C PRO A 84 15.40 0.42 3.96
N GLN A 85 16.65 0.72 3.62
CA GLN A 85 17.43 -0.03 2.65
C GLN A 85 18.57 -0.74 3.37
N ALA A 86 18.88 -1.97 2.95
CA ALA A 86 20.00 -2.71 3.52
C ALA A 86 21.37 -2.20 3.04
N ASP A 87 21.38 -1.48 1.92
CA ASP A 87 22.54 -0.91 1.25
C ASP A 87 22.25 0.54 0.89
N CYS A 88 23.27 1.39 0.85
CA CYS A 88 23.11 2.72 0.27
C CYS A 88 23.10 2.61 -1.28
N PRO A 89 22.01 2.97 -1.98
CA PRO A 89 21.97 2.94 -3.45
C PRO A 89 22.93 3.93 -4.12
N ALA A 90 23.41 4.95 -3.39
CA ALA A 90 24.29 5.98 -3.94
C ALA A 90 25.79 5.64 -3.85
N CYS A 91 26.21 4.80 -2.90
CA CYS A 91 27.62 4.40 -2.75
C CYS A 91 27.84 2.89 -2.61
N MET A 92 26.78 2.09 -2.63
CA MET A 92 26.79 0.63 -2.49
C MET A 92 27.38 0.12 -1.17
N ASP A 93 27.53 0.99 -0.17
CA ASP A 93 27.98 0.60 1.17
C ASP A 93 26.84 -0.10 1.92
N GLU A 94 27.13 -1.27 2.48
CA GLU A 94 26.20 -2.06 3.29
C GLU A 94 26.18 -1.62 4.77
N ASN A 95 27.14 -0.78 5.19
CA ASN A 95 27.20 -0.23 6.54
C ASN A 95 26.23 0.94 6.68
N VAL A 96 24.94 0.64 6.77
CA VAL A 96 23.88 1.62 7.06
C VAL A 96 23.58 1.69 8.56
N GLU A 97 23.36 2.90 9.05
CA GLU A 97 22.96 3.15 10.43
C GLU A 97 21.45 3.07 10.56
N TRP A 98 20.96 2.32 11.54
CA TRP A 98 19.52 2.25 11.84
C TRP A 98 19.12 3.38 12.77
N VAL A 99 18.18 4.22 12.32
CA VAL A 99 17.73 5.40 13.06
C VAL A 99 16.25 5.26 13.39
N GLU A 100 15.91 5.36 14.68
CA GLU A 100 14.51 5.46 15.11
C GLU A 100 13.98 6.84 14.72
N ILE A 101 12.84 6.88 14.03
CA ILE A 101 12.19 8.11 13.62
C ILE A 101 11.48 8.66 14.85
N LYS A 102 11.78 9.90 15.25
CA LYS A 102 11.14 10.55 16.42
C LYS A 102 9.63 10.69 16.23
N GLY A 103 9.21 10.75 14.98
CA GLY A 103 7.83 10.63 14.55
C GLY A 103 7.12 11.95 14.36
N GLU A 104 7.79 13.10 14.43
CA GLU A 104 7.18 14.40 14.19
C GLU A 104 7.48 14.91 12.77
N GLY A 105 6.51 15.55 12.12
CA GLY A 105 6.71 16.15 10.81
C GLY A 105 5.58 17.07 10.35
N GLU A 106 5.68 17.50 9.09
CA GLU A 106 4.74 18.38 8.42
C GLU A 106 4.10 17.70 7.22
N LEU A 107 2.77 17.78 7.09
CA LEU A 107 2.03 17.23 5.97
C LEU A 107 2.33 18.03 4.69
N ILE A 108 2.91 17.38 3.69
CA ILE A 108 3.25 18.02 2.40
C ILE A 108 2.06 17.96 1.44
N THR A 109 1.41 16.80 1.32
CA THR A 109 0.26 16.61 0.44
C THR A 109 -0.50 15.35 0.83
N PHE A 110 -1.76 15.24 0.39
CA PHE A 110 -2.59 14.06 0.61
C PHE A 110 -3.59 13.87 -0.52
N THR A 111 -4.15 12.66 -0.62
CA THR A 111 -5.24 12.33 -1.54
C THR A 111 -6.22 11.36 -0.87
N LYS A 112 -7.52 11.57 -1.13
CA LYS A 112 -8.59 10.69 -0.64
C LYS A 112 -8.94 9.68 -1.73
N ILE A 113 -8.86 8.40 -1.39
CA ILE A 113 -9.09 7.29 -2.30
C ILE A 113 -10.54 6.80 -2.15
N PHE A 114 -11.36 7.16 -3.13
CA PHE A 114 -12.75 6.70 -3.25
C PHE A 114 -12.87 5.44 -4.10
N ILE A 115 -12.15 5.41 -5.23
CA ILE A 115 -12.12 4.26 -6.15
C ILE A 115 -10.89 3.42 -5.83
N LYS A 116 -11.12 2.20 -5.36
CA LYS A 116 -10.09 1.33 -4.78
C LYS A 116 -9.77 0.19 -5.73
N PRO A 117 -8.50 -0.26 -5.80
CA PRO A 117 -8.17 -1.55 -6.41
C PRO A 117 -8.99 -2.68 -5.79
N PHE A 118 -9.27 -3.73 -6.56
CA PHE A 118 -10.09 -4.87 -6.10
C PHE A 118 -9.61 -5.46 -4.76
N SER A 119 -8.30 -5.58 -4.57
CA SER A 119 -7.68 -6.10 -3.34
C SER A 119 -7.77 -5.17 -2.12
N PHE A 120 -8.26 -3.93 -2.28
CA PHE A 120 -8.43 -2.94 -1.22
C PHE A 120 -9.90 -2.55 -1.02
N MET A 121 -10.84 -3.18 -1.73
CA MET A 121 -12.27 -2.81 -1.67
C MET A 121 -12.92 -3.06 -0.30
N HIS A 122 -12.32 -3.89 0.55
CA HIS A 122 -12.80 -4.12 1.90
C HIS A 122 -12.48 -2.97 2.87
N TYR A 123 -11.63 -2.03 2.49
CA TYR A 123 -11.38 -0.83 3.29
C TYR A 123 -12.45 0.24 3.06
N PRO A 124 -12.78 1.05 4.08
CA PRO A 124 -13.49 2.31 3.87
C PRO A 124 -12.65 3.26 3.01
N ASP A 125 -13.23 4.39 2.60
CA ASP A 125 -12.46 5.43 1.90
C ASP A 125 -11.32 5.87 2.81
N TYR A 126 -10.11 5.96 2.25
CA TYR A 126 -8.90 6.20 3.02
C TYR A 126 -8.09 7.32 2.42
N ILE A 127 -7.27 7.95 3.25
CA ILE A 127 -6.37 9.02 2.84
C ILE A 127 -4.94 8.48 2.77
N VAL A 128 -4.26 8.75 1.68
CA VAL A 128 -2.81 8.56 1.55
C VAL A 128 -2.16 9.93 1.60
N ALA A 129 -1.09 10.05 2.38
CA ALA A 129 -0.40 11.30 2.63
C ALA A 129 1.11 11.16 2.49
N ILE A 130 1.75 12.26 2.12
CA ILE A 130 3.19 12.44 2.18
C ILE A 130 3.48 13.50 3.24
N ALA A 131 4.32 13.18 4.21
CA ALA A 131 4.80 14.13 5.20
C ALA A 131 6.32 14.21 5.21
N ARG A 132 6.84 15.41 5.46
CA ARG A 132 8.26 15.69 5.69
C ARG A 132 8.53 15.54 7.18
N MET A 133 9.29 14.52 7.56
CA MET A 133 9.71 14.34 8.95
C MET A 133 10.74 15.41 9.33
N ASP A 134 10.81 15.74 10.62
CA ASP A 134 11.75 16.74 11.13
C ASP A 134 13.23 16.35 10.87
N GLU A 135 13.51 15.04 10.74
CA GLU A 135 14.82 14.53 10.30
C GLU A 135 15.17 14.86 8.84
N GLY A 136 14.22 15.40 8.06
CA GLY A 136 14.48 15.91 6.71
C GLY A 136 14.32 14.89 5.59
N PHE A 137 13.44 13.90 5.73
CA PHE A 137 13.03 13.01 4.64
C PHE A 137 11.52 12.83 4.61
N ASN A 138 11.02 12.31 3.48
CA ASN A 138 9.59 12.18 3.26
C ASN A 138 9.11 10.75 3.57
N ILE A 139 7.91 10.63 4.12
CA ILE A 139 7.23 9.36 4.34
C ILE A 139 5.89 9.38 3.62
N LEU A 140 5.63 8.34 2.83
CA LEU A 140 4.32 8.05 2.27
C LEU A 140 3.64 6.94 3.08
N CYS A 141 2.46 7.22 3.62
CA CYS A 141 1.60 6.22 4.25
C CYS A 141 0.17 6.71 4.37
N TRP A 142 -0.67 5.96 5.09
CA TRP A 142 -2.05 6.34 5.32
C TRP A 142 -2.11 7.44 6.37
N LEU A 143 -3.00 8.41 6.18
CA LEU A 143 -3.36 9.39 7.20
C LEU A 143 -4.59 8.88 7.95
N SER A 144 -4.44 8.64 9.24
CA SER A 144 -5.51 8.28 10.15
C SER A 144 -6.06 9.56 10.78
N THR A 145 -7.30 9.91 10.49
CA THR A 145 -7.98 11.07 11.08
C THR A 145 -9.49 10.81 11.13
N ASP A 146 -10.13 11.30 12.19
CA ASP A 146 -11.59 11.29 12.32
C ASP A 146 -12.24 12.48 11.58
N ASN A 147 -11.44 13.50 11.23
CA ASN A 147 -11.90 14.73 10.56
C ASN A 147 -11.20 14.96 9.21
N PRO A 148 -11.48 14.14 8.17
CA PRO A 148 -10.89 14.28 6.83
C PRO A 148 -10.94 15.68 6.22
N GLU A 149 -12.01 16.43 6.47
CA GLU A 149 -12.25 17.76 5.90
C GLU A 149 -11.37 18.85 6.51
N GLU A 150 -10.78 18.59 7.68
CA GLU A 150 -9.85 19.52 8.35
C GLU A 150 -8.41 19.35 7.87
N VAL A 151 -8.11 18.28 7.14
CA VAL A 151 -6.77 17.95 6.67
C VAL A 151 -6.31 18.98 5.62
N LYS A 152 -5.17 19.62 5.88
CA LYS A 152 -4.56 20.63 5.00
C LYS A 152 -3.04 20.46 4.95
N PRO A 153 -2.40 20.69 3.79
CA PRO A 153 -0.94 20.80 3.73
C PRO A 153 -0.42 21.84 4.73
N GLY A 154 0.76 21.61 5.29
CA GLY A 154 1.40 22.45 6.31
C GLY A 154 1.01 22.10 7.76
N MET A 155 0.03 21.22 7.98
CA MET A 155 -0.31 20.78 9.34
C MET A 155 0.77 19.89 9.95
N ARG A 156 0.94 19.98 11.27
CA ARG A 156 1.79 19.05 12.03
C ARG A 156 1.15 17.68 12.10
N VAL A 157 1.99 16.66 11.92
CA VAL A 157 1.58 15.26 11.93
C VAL A 157 2.57 14.44 12.74
N LYS A 158 2.05 13.35 13.30
CA LYS A 158 2.83 12.34 14.00
C LYS A 158 2.79 11.00 13.29
N LEU A 159 3.94 10.37 13.13
CA LEU A 159 4.08 9.00 12.66
C LEU A 159 3.85 8.03 13.81
N VAL A 160 2.88 7.15 13.66
CA VAL A 160 2.48 6.16 14.67
C VAL A 160 2.39 4.78 14.06
N VAL A 161 2.57 3.75 14.89
CA VAL A 161 2.32 2.37 14.48
C VAL A 161 0.91 1.96 14.89
N LYS A 162 0.14 1.42 13.95
CA LYS A 162 -1.21 0.89 14.18
C LYS A 162 -1.38 -0.48 13.53
N ARG A 163 -2.35 -1.23 14.03
CA ARG A 163 -2.79 -2.45 13.36
C ARG A 163 -3.69 -2.06 12.19
N ARG A 164 -3.44 -2.64 11.02
CA ARG A 164 -4.22 -2.44 9.81
C ARG A 164 -5.31 -3.50 9.75
N GLU A 165 -6.54 -3.08 9.99
CA GLU A 165 -7.71 -3.97 9.92
C GLU A 165 -8.29 -4.00 8.51
N PRO A 166 -8.77 -5.15 8.02
CA PRO A 166 -8.99 -6.41 8.74
C PRO A 166 -7.81 -7.40 8.71
N GLU A 167 -6.69 -7.08 8.05
CA GLU A 167 -5.59 -8.05 7.88
C GLU A 167 -4.80 -8.31 9.17
N GLY A 168 -4.86 -7.40 10.13
CA GLY A 168 -4.31 -7.58 11.47
C GLY A 168 -2.79 -7.43 11.58
N PHE A 169 -2.09 -6.90 10.56
CA PHE A 169 -0.63 -6.65 10.65
C PHE A 169 -0.31 -5.23 11.11
N PHE A 170 0.88 -5.03 11.68
CA PHE A 170 1.37 -3.69 12.06
C PHE A 170 1.83 -2.91 10.82
N SER A 171 1.34 -1.69 10.71
CA SER A 171 1.72 -0.70 9.70
C SER A 171 1.95 0.65 10.37
N TYR A 172 2.54 1.59 9.66
CA TYR A 172 2.69 2.96 10.11
C TYR A 172 1.65 3.87 9.45
N TYR A 173 1.23 4.90 10.18
CA TYR A 173 0.24 5.89 9.81
C TYR A 173 0.72 7.27 10.23
N LEU A 174 0.27 8.29 9.51
CA LEU A 174 0.32 9.67 10.00
C LEU A 174 -0.98 9.97 10.75
N GLU A 175 -0.89 10.73 11.82
CA GLU A 175 -2.02 11.30 12.55
C GLU A 175 -1.82 12.81 12.65
N PRO A 176 -2.83 13.66 12.43
CA PRO A 176 -2.73 15.08 12.73
C PRO A 176 -2.35 15.28 14.20
N SER A 177 -1.29 16.05 14.46
CA SER A 177 -0.95 16.46 15.81
C SER A 177 -1.95 17.54 16.23
N THR A 178 -2.71 17.32 17.30
CA THR A 178 -3.55 18.39 17.86
C THR A 178 -2.63 19.55 18.26
N PRO A 179 -2.95 20.81 17.91
CA PRO A 179 -2.20 21.95 18.41
C PRO A 179 -2.28 21.93 19.94
N SER A 180 -1.13 21.85 20.60
CA SER A 180 -0.97 22.09 22.04
C SER A 180 -1.29 23.54 22.38
#